data_AF-A0A1W9HL42-F1
#
_entry.id   AF-A0A1W9HL42-F1
#
_cell.length_a   1.000
_cell.length_b   1.000
_cell.length_c   1.000
_cell.angle_alpha   90.00
_cell.angle_beta   90.00
_cell.angle_gamma   90.00
#
_symmetry.space_group_name_H-M   'P 1'
#
loop_
_entity.id
_entity.type
_entity.pdbx_description
1 polymer ?
#
loop_
_entity_poly.entity_id
_entity_poly.type
_entity_poly.pdbx_seq_one_letter_code
_entity_poly.pdbx_strand_id
1 'polypeptide(L)'
;MTAMRPIGAKTVFLASMAIVVFTLTSVLGFFRYDRITTLEGRTLFVIGFFSTLFANLFFIFWGLELKSKRYFHLKKGEESAPTEITLVRFGSYRVFLDQIKSVDCFDLSQPVQRGLCVAIFACIGLVCFDNRGLNSLAKAMEQWKRANEKFCPQKGEKVEVKKIEKLGCQLIQRAYELGLTKSLGSCRPESSTSSKDEICHLRQYDEPFLHYSWRLLQNNFKKFAASAVQSEFQLGQNFSLSSKEKLRDQLEDHFQAIADHPRSSHHIWTNLPHPTGGVQVLLEKYLGFNDCLSKYSKMSHKMAILSQSEVLEHVYGQLLFSPSYKSPVGSCKEYQIHWNAPIDSCARLEKEPEIFLREQGVYKQVREVFSRRRLKEKEAKKKKSNVELPPLAHFLSFHCFMQGNEKEKIKKNNFKLMGDTLSFNQSFVPENSEQWIPRSWYFAVADLLSEGFRYGSFSSKENAVRSIEQKALLTQFSETEYLLSKLDVLKNVDVMMESDWLLSQGALMEVYPYYLHLYNMIEVFRRKYRTRWGRL
;
A
#
# COMPACT_ATOMS: atom_id res chain seq x y z
N MET A 1 -14.84 -26.50 50.20
CA MET A 1 -14.87 -26.00 48.81
C MET A 1 -15.95 -24.93 48.72
N THR A 2 -15.58 -23.67 48.57
CA THR A 2 -16.54 -22.57 48.36
C THR A 2 -17.24 -22.79 47.02
N ALA A 3 -18.53 -23.08 47.05
CA ALA A 3 -19.33 -23.19 45.83
C ALA A 3 -19.25 -21.86 45.06
N MET A 4 -18.80 -21.92 43.81
CA MET A 4 -18.67 -20.75 42.96
C MET A 4 -20.07 -20.16 42.75
N ARG A 5 -20.26 -18.87 43.02
CA ARG A 5 -21.56 -18.22 42.84
C ARG A 5 -21.98 -18.32 41.37
N PRO A 6 -23.26 -18.64 41.08
CA PRO A 6 -23.76 -18.68 39.72
C PRO A 6 -23.61 -17.30 39.04
N ILE A 7 -23.21 -17.29 37.78
CA ILE A 7 -23.00 -16.06 36.99
C ILE A 7 -24.19 -15.87 36.06
N GLY A 8 -24.79 -14.68 36.04
CA GLY A 8 -25.92 -14.40 35.16
C GLY A 8 -25.56 -14.48 33.68
N ALA A 9 -26.49 -15.00 32.86
CA ALA A 9 -26.22 -15.27 31.46
C ALA A 9 -25.92 -14.03 30.63
N LYS A 10 -26.53 -12.88 30.96
CA LYS A 10 -26.25 -11.61 30.29
C LYS A 10 -24.81 -11.14 30.57
N THR A 11 -24.35 -11.33 31.80
CA THR A 11 -22.98 -11.02 32.21
C THR A 11 -21.96 -11.84 31.43
N VAL A 12 -22.16 -13.16 31.33
CA VAL A 12 -21.28 -14.04 30.55
C VAL A 12 -21.27 -13.67 29.07
N PHE A 13 -22.44 -13.41 28.48
CA PHE A 13 -22.55 -12.99 27.09
C PHE A 13 -21.85 -11.67 26.80
N LEU A 14 -22.05 -10.66 27.65
CA LEU A 14 -21.42 -9.36 27.47
C LEU A 14 -19.90 -9.44 27.62
N ALA A 15 -19.42 -10.20 28.61
CA ALA A 15 -18.00 -10.43 28.83
C ALA A 15 -17.35 -11.20 27.66
N SER A 16 -18.00 -12.25 27.14
CA SER A 16 -17.47 -13.00 26.00
C SER A 16 -17.44 -12.16 24.73
N MET A 17 -18.49 -11.36 24.47
CA MET A 17 -18.53 -10.44 23.35
C MET A 17 -17.43 -9.38 23.45
N ALA A 18 -17.20 -8.83 24.65
CA ALA A 18 -16.10 -7.90 24.89
C ALA A 18 -14.73 -8.53 24.63
N ILE A 19 -14.48 -9.74 25.11
CA ILE A 19 -13.23 -10.46 24.88
C ILE A 19 -13.01 -10.70 23.38
N VAL A 20 -14.03 -11.19 22.66
CA VAL A 20 -13.92 -11.46 21.22
C VAL A 20 -13.65 -10.18 20.43
N VAL A 21 -14.40 -9.11 20.70
CA VAL A 21 -14.23 -7.85 19.99
C VAL A 21 -12.87 -7.22 20.31
N PHE A 22 -12.47 -7.19 21.59
CA PHE A 22 -11.20 -6.61 22.00
C PHE A 22 -9.99 -7.39 21.49
N THR A 23 -10.05 -8.73 21.49
CA THR A 23 -8.99 -9.57 20.92
C THR A 23 -8.90 -9.38 19.41
N LEU A 24 -10.03 -9.34 18.70
CA LEU A 24 -10.05 -9.10 17.27
C LEU A 24 -9.47 -7.72 16.92
N THR A 25 -9.89 -6.66 17.61
CA THR A 25 -9.35 -5.30 17.37
C THR A 25 -7.88 -5.17 17.75
N SER A 26 -7.43 -5.87 18.80
CA SER A 26 -6.02 -5.93 19.18
C SER A 26 -5.16 -6.65 18.15
N VAL A 27 -5.60 -7.83 17.67
CA VAL A 27 -4.90 -8.62 16.64
C VAL A 27 -4.80 -7.84 15.33
N LEU A 28 -5.85 -7.10 14.97
CA LEU A 28 -5.86 -6.23 13.80
C LEU A 28 -5.07 -4.91 14.00
N GLY A 29 -4.52 -4.67 15.20
CA GLY A 29 -3.65 -3.52 15.48
C GLY A 29 -4.39 -2.18 15.64
N PHE A 30 -5.68 -2.18 15.95
CA PHE A 30 -6.45 -0.94 16.12
C PHE A 30 -6.11 -0.17 17.41
N PHE A 31 -5.62 -0.87 18.45
CA PHE A 31 -5.19 -0.25 19.71
C PHE A 31 -3.74 0.28 19.70
N ARG A 32 -3.07 0.27 18.54
CA ARG A 32 -1.74 0.86 18.43
C ARG A 32 -1.83 2.36 18.70
N TYR A 33 -0.98 2.85 19.62
CA TYR A 33 -0.93 4.25 20.03
C TYR A 33 -0.88 5.19 18.82
N ASP A 34 -0.06 4.85 17.83
CA ASP A 34 0.18 5.69 16.65
C ASP A 34 -1.09 5.88 15.83
N ARG A 35 -1.84 4.80 15.62
CA ARG A 35 -3.11 4.86 14.92
C ARG A 35 -4.09 5.78 15.64
N ILE A 36 -4.22 5.64 16.96
CA ILE A 36 -5.11 6.48 17.77
C ILE A 36 -4.68 7.95 17.67
N THR A 37 -3.38 8.25 17.73
CA THR A 37 -2.86 9.62 17.59
C THR A 37 -3.02 10.21 16.18
N THR A 38 -3.07 9.37 15.14
CA THR A 38 -3.34 9.83 13.77
C THR A 38 -4.81 10.10 13.50
N LEU A 39 -5.74 9.64 14.35
CA LEU A 39 -7.16 9.91 14.15
C LEU A 39 -7.44 11.40 14.36
N GLU A 40 -8.07 12.02 13.37
CA GLU A 40 -8.51 13.40 13.50
C GLU A 40 -9.56 13.52 14.60
N GLY A 41 -9.62 14.66 15.28
CA GLY A 41 -10.61 14.89 16.35
C GLY A 41 -12.06 14.69 15.89
N ARG A 42 -12.36 14.95 14.61
CA ARG A 42 -13.67 14.67 14.00
C ARG A 42 -13.99 13.18 13.97
N THR A 43 -13.01 12.34 13.62
CA THR A 43 -13.17 10.88 13.59
C THR A 43 -13.40 10.33 14.99
N LEU A 44 -12.63 10.79 15.98
CA LEU A 44 -12.81 10.41 17.38
C LEU A 44 -14.20 10.82 17.91
N PHE A 45 -14.67 12.01 17.54
CA PHE A 45 -16.02 12.46 17.90
C PHE A 45 -17.11 11.55 17.30
N VAL A 46 -17.00 11.20 16.01
CA VAL A 46 -17.96 10.29 15.34
C VAL A 46 -17.95 8.91 16.00
N ILE A 47 -16.77 8.37 16.30
CA ILE A 47 -16.63 7.09 17.01
C ILE A 47 -17.29 7.18 18.39
N GLY A 48 -17.03 8.24 19.17
CA GLY A 48 -17.62 8.43 20.49
C GLY A 48 -19.16 8.55 20.44
N PHE A 49 -19.68 9.33 19.49
CA PHE A 49 -21.11 9.49 19.28
C PHE A 49 -21.77 8.16 18.86
N PHE A 50 -21.19 7.46 17.88
CA PHE A 50 -21.65 6.14 17.46
C PHE A 50 -21.66 5.15 18.63
N SER A 51 -20.58 5.12 19.40
CA SER A 51 -20.42 4.17 20.51
C SER A 51 -21.46 4.35 21.59
N THR A 52 -21.73 5.60 21.97
CA THR A 52 -22.72 5.92 23.00
C THR A 52 -24.15 5.67 22.52
N LEU A 53 -24.49 6.08 21.29
CA LEU A 53 -25.82 5.87 20.70
C LEU A 53 -26.16 4.38 20.59
N PHE A 54 -25.29 3.60 19.95
CA PHE A 54 -25.53 2.19 19.72
C PHE A 54 -25.40 1.35 20.98
N ALA A 55 -24.52 1.70 21.92
CA ALA A 55 -24.46 1.03 23.22
C ALA A 55 -25.75 1.22 24.01
N ASN A 56 -26.35 2.43 24.02
CA ASN A 56 -27.62 2.67 24.70
C ASN A 56 -28.77 1.90 24.04
N LEU A 57 -28.87 1.94 22.71
CA LEU A 57 -29.89 1.16 21.98
C LEU A 57 -29.75 -0.34 22.26
N PHE A 58 -28.52 -0.86 22.22
CA PHE A 58 -28.24 -2.26 22.53
C PHE A 58 -28.58 -2.61 23.98
N PHE A 59 -28.23 -1.75 24.93
CA PHE A 59 -28.50 -1.93 26.35
C PHE A 59 -30.01 -2.03 26.64
N ILE A 60 -30.81 -1.17 26.02
CA ILE A 60 -32.27 -1.18 26.13
C ILE A 60 -32.86 -2.40 25.42
N PHE A 61 -32.47 -2.64 24.17
CA PHE A 61 -33.03 -3.71 23.33
C PHE A 61 -32.80 -5.10 23.93
N TRP A 62 -31.61 -5.35 24.48
CA TRP A 62 -31.30 -6.62 25.15
C TRP A 62 -31.77 -6.68 26.61
N GLY A 63 -32.44 -5.63 27.09
CA GLY A 63 -32.96 -5.51 28.45
C GLY A 63 -31.89 -5.73 29.51
N LEU A 64 -30.66 -5.27 29.29
CA LEU A 64 -29.52 -5.44 30.21
C LEU A 64 -29.74 -4.74 31.56
N GLU A 65 -30.69 -3.81 31.62
CA GLU A 65 -31.14 -3.17 32.86
C GLU A 65 -31.73 -4.17 33.87
N LEU A 66 -32.34 -5.25 33.38
CA LEU A 66 -32.97 -6.28 34.20
C LEU A 66 -31.97 -7.39 34.53
N LYS A 67 -32.00 -7.87 35.78
CA LYS A 67 -31.23 -9.05 36.21
C LYS A 67 -31.44 -10.24 35.27
N SER A 68 -30.42 -11.08 35.12
CA SER A 68 -30.47 -12.25 34.26
C SER A 68 -31.48 -13.28 34.82
N LYS A 69 -32.45 -13.69 33.98
CA LYS A 69 -33.39 -14.79 34.34
C LYS A 69 -32.74 -16.17 34.27
N ARG A 70 -31.64 -16.29 33.51
CA ARG A 70 -30.86 -17.51 33.31
C ARG A 70 -29.45 -17.32 33.85
N TYR A 71 -28.87 -18.39 34.39
CA TYR A 71 -27.55 -18.33 35.00
C TYR A 71 -26.73 -19.57 34.64
N PHE A 72 -25.42 -19.35 34.60
CA PHE A 72 -24.42 -20.38 34.41
C PHE A 72 -23.89 -20.81 35.76
N HIS A 73 -23.86 -22.11 36.01
CA HIS A 73 -23.16 -22.66 37.16
C HIS A 73 -22.34 -23.88 36.76
N LEU A 74 -21.22 -24.07 37.46
CA LEU A 74 -20.30 -25.18 37.25
C LEU A 74 -20.53 -26.21 38.36
N LYS A 75 -20.97 -27.42 38.00
CA LYS A 75 -21.11 -28.53 38.95
C LYS A 75 -20.17 -29.66 38.57
N LYS A 76 -19.71 -30.39 39.60
CA LYS A 76 -18.92 -31.62 39.46
C LYS A 76 -19.85 -32.80 39.69
N GLY A 77 -20.03 -33.68 38.71
CA GLY A 77 -20.91 -34.86 38.83
C GLY A 77 -21.84 -35.08 37.62
N GLU A 78 -22.63 -36.16 37.67
CA GLU A 78 -23.49 -36.60 36.56
C GLU A 78 -24.96 -36.21 36.67
N GLU A 79 -25.44 -35.89 37.87
CA GLU A 79 -26.84 -35.55 38.10
C GLU A 79 -27.14 -34.11 37.64
N SER A 80 -27.99 -33.99 36.62
CA SER A 80 -28.60 -32.72 36.22
C SER A 80 -30.02 -32.64 36.74
N ALA A 81 -30.43 -31.50 37.28
CA ALA A 81 -31.84 -31.26 37.55
C ALA A 81 -32.63 -31.23 36.22
N PRO A 82 -33.92 -31.59 36.20
CA PRO A 82 -34.71 -31.69 34.97
C PRO A 82 -34.88 -30.36 34.21
N THR A 83 -34.61 -29.21 34.85
CA THR A 83 -34.65 -27.88 34.22
C THR A 83 -33.29 -27.39 33.71
N GLU A 84 -32.22 -28.12 34.00
CA GLU A 84 -30.85 -27.71 33.68
C GLU A 84 -30.46 -28.16 32.27
N ILE A 85 -30.06 -27.21 31.44
CA ILE A 85 -29.52 -27.49 30.11
C ILE A 85 -28.01 -27.61 30.23
N THR A 86 -27.46 -28.80 29.93
CA THR A 86 -26.01 -29.00 29.87
C THR A 86 -25.46 -28.38 28.59
N LEU A 87 -24.58 -27.39 28.71
CA LEU A 87 -23.98 -26.73 27.53
C LEU A 87 -22.66 -27.38 27.13
N VAL A 88 -21.75 -27.56 28.09
CA VAL A 88 -20.40 -28.08 27.82
C VAL A 88 -19.93 -28.99 28.96
N ARG A 89 -19.26 -30.10 28.60
CA ARG A 89 -18.63 -31.05 29.53
C ARG A 89 -17.11 -30.98 29.39
N PHE A 90 -16.43 -30.71 30.51
CA PHE A 90 -14.96 -30.72 30.60
C PHE A 90 -14.55 -31.68 31.72
N GLY A 91 -14.21 -32.93 31.36
CA GLY A 91 -13.87 -33.99 32.31
C GLY A 91 -15.02 -34.28 33.29
N SER A 92 -14.77 -34.09 34.59
CA SER A 92 -15.77 -34.25 35.67
C SER A 92 -16.65 -33.01 35.89
N TYR A 93 -16.37 -31.90 35.20
CA TYR A 93 -17.11 -30.65 35.34
C TYR A 93 -18.09 -30.47 34.19
N ARG A 94 -19.29 -29.99 34.50
CA ARG A 94 -20.33 -29.65 33.53
C ARG A 94 -20.80 -28.23 33.78
N VAL A 95 -20.92 -27.46 32.70
CA VAL A 95 -21.50 -26.11 32.71
C VAL A 95 -22.97 -26.23 32.39
N PHE A 96 -23.81 -25.84 33.35
CA PHE A 96 -25.26 -25.88 33.23
C PHE A 96 -25.83 -24.47 33.06
N LEU A 97 -26.89 -24.37 32.26
CA LEU A 97 -27.73 -23.20 32.14
C LEU A 97 -29.08 -23.50 32.80
N ASP A 98 -29.43 -22.73 33.83
CA ASP A 98 -30.66 -22.94 34.60
C ASP A 98 -31.49 -21.65 34.71
N GLN A 99 -32.76 -21.77 35.08
CA GLN A 99 -33.69 -20.66 35.32
C GLN A 99 -33.88 -20.44 36.82
N ILE A 100 -33.68 -19.21 37.30
CA ILE A 100 -33.76 -18.88 38.73
C ILE A 100 -35.16 -19.11 39.28
N LYS A 101 -35.24 -19.75 40.46
CA LYS A 101 -36.37 -19.61 41.38
C LYS A 101 -36.07 -18.77 42.64
N SER A 102 -34.83 -18.72 43.14
CA SER A 102 -34.51 -17.92 44.35
C SER A 102 -33.03 -17.67 44.70
N VAL A 103 -32.05 -18.07 43.87
CA VAL A 103 -30.62 -18.00 44.25
C VAL A 103 -29.98 -16.65 43.88
N ASP A 104 -29.25 -16.06 44.82
CA ASP A 104 -28.42 -14.86 44.59
C ASP A 104 -27.34 -15.14 43.52
N CYS A 105 -27.56 -14.61 42.33
CA CYS A 105 -26.63 -14.70 41.21
C CYS A 105 -25.74 -13.46 41.12
N PHE A 106 -24.50 -13.67 40.69
CA PHE A 106 -23.59 -12.59 40.34
C PHE A 106 -23.93 -12.07 38.94
N ASP A 107 -24.47 -10.86 38.88
CA ASP A 107 -24.54 -10.06 37.66
C ASP A 107 -23.66 -8.83 37.84
N LEU A 108 -22.99 -8.40 36.76
CA LEU A 108 -22.27 -7.12 36.77
C LEU A 108 -23.22 -5.98 37.10
N SER A 109 -22.73 -4.96 37.82
CA SER A 109 -23.53 -3.77 38.09
C SER A 109 -23.89 -3.06 36.78
N GLN A 110 -25.07 -2.45 36.73
CA GLN A 110 -25.56 -1.71 35.56
C GLN A 110 -24.53 -0.70 34.98
N PRO A 111 -23.81 0.12 35.77
CA PRO A 111 -22.80 1.03 35.20
C PRO A 111 -21.65 0.28 34.53
N VAL A 112 -21.21 -0.86 35.08
CA VAL A 112 -20.15 -1.68 34.47
C VAL A 112 -20.63 -2.30 33.16
N GLN A 113 -21.87 -2.81 33.12
CA GLN A 113 -22.45 -3.34 31.88
C GLN A 113 -22.57 -2.26 30.80
N ARG A 114 -23.03 -1.05 31.15
CA ARG A 114 -23.08 0.08 30.22
C ARG A 114 -21.68 0.46 29.71
N GLY A 115 -20.69 0.54 30.60
CA GLY A 115 -19.30 0.79 30.23
C GLY A 115 -18.75 -0.24 29.26
N LEU A 116 -19.03 -1.53 29.50
CA LEU A 116 -18.67 -2.63 28.59
C LEU A 116 -19.34 -2.50 27.23
N CYS A 117 -20.64 -2.19 27.16
CA CYS A 117 -21.32 -1.95 25.89
C CYS A 117 -20.67 -0.79 25.10
N VAL A 118 -20.40 0.34 25.77
CA VAL A 118 -19.73 1.49 25.12
C VAL A 118 -18.35 1.10 24.63
N ALA A 119 -17.56 0.37 25.42
CA ALA A 119 -16.24 -0.10 25.01
C ALA A 119 -16.30 -1.03 23.78
N ILE A 120 -17.28 -1.95 23.73
CA ILE A 120 -17.47 -2.84 22.58
C ILE A 120 -17.80 -2.04 21.32
N PHE A 121 -18.76 -1.12 21.39
CA PHE A 121 -19.11 -0.30 20.22
C PHE A 121 -18.01 0.71 19.85
N ALA A 122 -17.18 1.15 20.78
CA ALA A 122 -15.98 1.93 20.49
C ALA A 122 -14.94 1.12 19.72
N CYS A 123 -14.74 -0.14 20.09
CA CYS A 123 -13.90 -1.06 19.31
C CYS A 123 -14.44 -1.25 17.90
N ILE A 124 -15.75 -1.49 17.76
CA ILE A 124 -16.40 -1.62 16.43
C ILE A 124 -16.27 -0.32 15.64
N GLY A 125 -16.48 0.84 16.27
CA GLY A 125 -16.34 2.15 15.66
C GLY A 125 -14.92 2.40 15.16
N LEU A 126 -13.88 2.03 15.92
CA LEU A 126 -12.48 2.10 15.49
C LEU A 126 -12.21 1.23 14.25
N VAL A 127 -12.91 0.10 14.09
CA VAL A 127 -12.80 -0.77 12.92
C VAL A 127 -13.50 -0.16 11.70
N CYS A 128 -14.71 0.36 11.90
CA CYS A 128 -15.56 0.83 10.81
C CYS A 128 -15.20 2.23 10.30
N PHE A 129 -14.69 3.11 11.16
CA PHE A 129 -14.42 4.50 10.82
C PHE A 129 -12.92 4.79 10.77
N ASP A 130 -12.47 5.29 9.63
CA ASP A 130 -11.11 5.78 9.40
C ASP A 130 -11.16 7.20 8.83
N ASN A 131 -10.10 7.99 9.02
CA ASN A 131 -10.00 9.36 8.52
C ASN A 131 -10.29 9.42 7.02
N ARG A 132 -9.78 8.45 6.26
CA ARG A 132 -10.02 8.35 4.82
C ARG A 132 -11.49 8.08 4.52
N GLY A 133 -12.11 7.14 5.24
CA GLY A 133 -13.52 6.78 5.04
C GLY A 133 -14.45 7.95 5.31
N LEU A 134 -14.22 8.66 6.42
CA LEU A 134 -15.00 9.86 6.76
C LEU A 134 -14.75 11.03 5.80
N ASN A 135 -13.51 11.24 5.37
CA ASN A 135 -13.21 12.27 4.36
C ASN A 135 -13.85 11.94 3.00
N SER A 136 -13.88 10.66 2.62
CA SER A 136 -14.62 10.21 1.43
C SER A 136 -16.12 10.40 1.58
N LEU A 137 -16.68 10.10 2.76
CA LEU A 137 -18.10 10.32 3.06
C LEU A 137 -18.45 11.81 3.04
N ALA A 138 -17.60 12.67 3.62
CA ALA A 138 -17.77 14.11 3.62
C ALA A 138 -17.72 14.68 2.19
N LYS A 139 -16.74 14.25 1.39
CA LYS A 139 -16.65 14.62 -0.04
C LYS A 139 -17.85 14.10 -0.83
N ALA A 140 -18.33 12.89 -0.53
CA ALA A 140 -19.52 12.34 -1.16
C ALA A 140 -20.77 13.14 -0.78
N MET A 141 -20.92 13.55 0.48
CA MET A 141 -22.01 14.44 0.90
C MET A 141 -21.92 15.81 0.24
N GLU A 142 -20.71 16.36 0.08
CA GLU A 142 -20.50 17.63 -0.60
C GLU A 142 -20.79 17.52 -2.11
N GLN A 143 -20.37 16.43 -2.75
CA GLN A 143 -20.71 16.13 -4.13
C GLN A 143 -22.22 15.90 -4.28
N TRP A 144 -22.87 15.24 -3.32
CA TRP A 144 -24.31 15.06 -3.32
C TRP A 144 -25.03 16.40 -3.20
N LYS A 145 -24.57 17.30 -2.32
CA LYS A 145 -25.07 18.67 -2.20
C LYS A 145 -24.91 19.46 -3.51
N ARG A 146 -23.74 19.39 -4.15
CA ARG A 146 -23.50 20.05 -5.46
C ARG A 146 -24.29 19.41 -6.62
N ALA A 147 -24.52 18.10 -6.57
CA ALA A 147 -25.38 17.41 -7.53
C ALA A 147 -26.86 17.78 -7.36
N ASN A 148 -27.25 18.22 -6.16
CA ASN A 148 -28.59 18.73 -5.88
C ASN A 148 -28.80 20.17 -6.38
N GLU A 149 -27.74 20.88 -6.78
CA GLU A 149 -27.80 22.26 -7.30
C GLU A 149 -27.80 22.34 -8.83
N LYS A 150 -27.56 21.23 -9.54
CA LYS A 150 -27.51 21.20 -11.01
C LYS A 150 -28.73 20.50 -11.59
N PHE A 151 -29.55 21.27 -12.31
CA PHE A 151 -30.70 20.77 -13.05
C PHE A 151 -30.30 20.46 -14.50
N CYS A 152 -31.06 19.58 -15.16
CA CYS A 152 -30.94 19.44 -16.60
C CYS A 152 -31.30 20.79 -17.28
N PRO A 153 -30.51 21.25 -18.25
CA PRO A 153 -30.81 22.48 -18.99
C PRO A 153 -32.18 22.36 -19.66
N GLN A 154 -32.94 23.45 -19.68
CA GLN A 154 -34.26 23.44 -20.32
C GLN A 154 -34.10 23.34 -21.86
N LYS A 155 -35.04 22.68 -22.53
CA LYS A 155 -35.02 22.55 -24.00
C LYS A 155 -34.96 23.96 -24.64
N GLY A 156 -33.85 24.28 -25.29
CA GLY A 156 -33.61 25.56 -25.97
C GLY A 156 -32.52 26.43 -25.35
N GLU A 157 -32.01 26.08 -24.17
CA GLU A 157 -30.91 26.80 -23.52
C GLU A 157 -29.57 26.37 -24.13
N LYS A 158 -28.86 27.32 -24.77
CA LYS A 158 -27.51 27.08 -25.30
C LYS A 158 -26.56 26.91 -24.13
N VAL A 159 -26.28 25.66 -23.77
CA VAL A 159 -25.22 25.34 -22.82
C VAL A 159 -23.90 25.83 -23.42
N GLU A 160 -23.27 26.83 -22.79
CA GLU A 160 -21.89 27.15 -23.06
C GLU A 160 -21.04 25.95 -22.64
N VAL A 161 -20.74 25.09 -23.61
CA VAL A 161 -19.85 23.94 -23.40
C VAL A 161 -18.50 24.51 -23.00
N LYS A 162 -18.16 24.33 -21.71
CA LYS A 162 -16.87 24.72 -21.16
C LYS A 162 -15.80 24.02 -21.99
N LYS A 163 -15.05 24.78 -22.80
CA LYS A 163 -13.96 24.26 -23.62
C LYS A 163 -13.01 23.46 -22.73
N ILE A 164 -12.92 22.15 -22.96
CA ILE A 164 -11.99 21.31 -22.23
C ILE A 164 -10.60 21.62 -22.78
N GLU A 165 -9.79 22.34 -22.02
CA GLU A 165 -8.41 22.62 -22.38
C GLU A 165 -7.59 21.31 -22.38
N LYS A 166 -6.95 21.00 -23.52
CA LYS A 166 -5.95 19.92 -23.58
C LYS A 166 -4.71 20.35 -22.78
N LEU A 167 -4.33 19.57 -21.77
CA LEU A 167 -3.14 19.80 -20.94
C LEU A 167 -1.89 19.89 -21.84
N GLY A 168 -1.12 20.98 -21.71
CA GLY A 168 0.06 21.26 -22.52
C GLY A 168 -0.14 22.23 -23.70
N CYS A 169 -1.38 22.62 -24.02
CA CYS A 169 -1.70 23.53 -25.13
C CYS A 169 -1.81 25.02 -24.76
N GLN A 170 -1.63 25.38 -23.47
CA GLN A 170 -1.86 26.72 -22.95
C GLN A 170 -0.95 27.78 -23.59
N LEU A 171 0.32 27.45 -23.85
CA LEU A 171 1.27 28.36 -24.50
C LEU A 171 0.90 28.66 -25.96
N ILE A 172 0.45 27.65 -26.70
CA ILE A 172 0.04 27.79 -28.11
C ILE A 172 -1.28 28.57 -28.20
N GLN A 173 -2.22 28.33 -27.27
CA GLN A 173 -3.44 29.10 -27.17
C GLN A 173 -3.16 30.58 -26.85
N ARG A 174 -2.27 30.85 -25.90
CA ARG A 174 -1.84 32.21 -25.56
C ARG A 174 -1.13 32.90 -26.74
N ALA A 175 -0.27 32.17 -27.45
CA ALA A 175 0.42 32.70 -28.63
C ALA A 175 -0.54 32.98 -29.79
N TYR A 176 -1.62 32.20 -29.93
CA TYR A 176 -2.68 32.47 -30.90
C TYR A 176 -3.55 33.67 -30.50
N GLU A 177 -3.93 33.79 -29.22
CA GLU A 177 -4.66 34.94 -28.68
C GLU A 177 -3.91 36.26 -28.87
N LEU A 178 -2.59 36.23 -28.71
CA LEU A 178 -1.70 37.38 -28.90
C LEU A 178 -1.37 37.65 -30.39
N GLY A 179 -1.91 36.87 -31.33
CA GLY A 179 -1.66 37.02 -32.77
C GLY A 179 -0.25 36.59 -33.22
N LEU A 180 0.53 35.95 -32.35
CA LEU A 180 1.89 35.48 -32.64
C LEU A 180 1.91 34.20 -33.49
N THR A 181 0.78 33.49 -33.57
CA THR A 181 0.64 32.28 -34.40
C THR A 181 -0.70 32.28 -35.15
N LYS A 182 -0.70 31.80 -36.40
CA LYS A 182 -1.89 31.82 -37.29
C LYS A 182 -2.86 30.65 -37.08
N SER A 183 -2.50 29.62 -36.32
CA SER A 183 -3.32 28.42 -36.12
C SER A 183 -2.97 27.69 -34.82
N LEU A 184 -3.99 27.11 -34.18
CA LEU A 184 -3.84 26.27 -32.98
C LEU A 184 -3.37 24.83 -33.29
N GLY A 185 -3.30 24.41 -34.56
CA GLY A 185 -2.86 23.06 -34.94
C GLY A 185 -3.64 21.94 -34.23
N SER A 186 -2.93 20.96 -33.67
CA SER A 186 -3.47 19.85 -32.87
C SER A 186 -4.07 20.28 -31.53
N CYS A 187 -3.82 21.52 -31.10
CA CYS A 187 -4.36 22.13 -29.89
C CYS A 187 -5.71 22.85 -30.11
N ARG A 188 -6.30 22.76 -31.32
CA ARG A 188 -7.65 23.24 -31.56
C ARG A 188 -8.64 22.42 -30.72
N PRO A 189 -9.50 23.04 -29.89
CA PRO A 189 -10.51 22.30 -29.15
C PRO A 189 -11.46 21.64 -30.15
N GLU A 190 -11.59 20.32 -30.04
CA GLU A 190 -12.59 19.57 -30.80
C GLU A 190 -13.97 20.07 -30.34
N SER A 191 -14.70 20.73 -31.24
CA SER A 191 -16.10 21.05 -30.99
C SER A 191 -16.87 19.73 -30.99
N SER A 192 -17.21 19.22 -29.80
CA SER A 192 -18.10 18.09 -29.66
C SER A 192 -19.50 18.50 -30.14
N THR A 193 -19.80 18.29 -31.41
CA THR A 193 -21.18 18.21 -31.91
C THR A 193 -21.77 16.89 -31.42
N SER A 194 -22.18 16.84 -30.15
CA SER A 194 -22.98 15.74 -29.63
C SER A 194 -24.44 15.95 -30.02
N SER A 195 -24.76 15.71 -31.29
CA SER A 195 -26.14 15.44 -31.72
C SER A 195 -26.38 13.93 -31.61
N LYS A 196 -26.55 13.45 -30.39
CA LYS A 196 -27.24 12.21 -30.02
C LYS A 196 -27.63 12.39 -28.56
N ASP A 197 -28.91 12.22 -28.27
CA ASP A 197 -29.52 12.39 -26.95
C ASP A 197 -28.77 11.59 -25.87
N GLU A 198 -27.72 12.17 -25.29
CA GLU A 198 -27.19 11.71 -24.02
C GLU A 198 -28.25 12.06 -22.98
N ILE A 199 -28.94 11.03 -22.49
CA ILE A 199 -29.96 11.15 -21.45
C ILE A 199 -29.33 11.90 -20.27
N CYS A 200 -29.77 13.14 -20.05
CA CYS A 200 -29.29 13.96 -18.95
C CYS A 200 -29.53 13.23 -17.61
N HIS A 201 -28.45 12.89 -16.92
CA HIS A 201 -28.50 12.19 -15.64
C HIS A 201 -28.70 13.11 -14.43
N LEU A 202 -28.83 14.43 -14.65
CA LEU A 202 -29.09 15.42 -13.59
C LEU A 202 -30.57 15.39 -13.16
N ARG A 203 -30.88 16.12 -12.08
CA ARG A 203 -32.25 16.27 -11.58
C ARG A 203 -33.07 17.10 -12.57
N GLN A 204 -34.28 16.66 -12.90
CA GLN A 204 -35.22 17.49 -13.65
C GLN A 204 -35.93 18.46 -12.70
N TYR A 205 -36.29 19.66 -13.19
CA TYR A 205 -36.97 20.67 -12.34
C TYR A 205 -38.25 20.13 -11.69
N ASP A 206 -38.99 19.29 -12.40
CA ASP A 206 -40.26 18.72 -11.94
C ASP A 206 -40.09 17.42 -11.12
N GLU A 207 -38.86 16.93 -10.92
CA GLU A 207 -38.61 15.67 -10.20
C GLU A 207 -38.59 15.90 -8.68
N PRO A 208 -39.49 15.24 -7.90
CA PRO A 208 -39.47 15.30 -6.44
C PRO A 208 -38.16 14.75 -5.87
N PHE A 209 -37.69 15.34 -4.77
CA PHE A 209 -36.38 15.02 -4.19
C PHE A 209 -36.20 13.52 -3.84
N LEU A 210 -37.23 12.90 -3.26
CA LEU A 210 -37.19 11.48 -2.92
C LEU A 210 -37.08 10.59 -4.15
N HIS A 211 -37.73 10.96 -5.26
CA HIS A 211 -37.68 10.22 -6.50
C HIS A 211 -36.28 10.28 -7.14
N TYR A 212 -35.68 11.48 -7.19
CA TYR A 212 -34.31 11.65 -7.68
C TYR A 212 -33.29 10.86 -6.84
N SER A 213 -33.42 10.93 -5.51
CA SER A 213 -32.54 10.21 -4.58
C SER A 213 -32.67 8.70 -4.75
N TRP A 214 -33.90 8.19 -4.91
CA TRP A 214 -34.16 6.78 -5.20
C TRP A 214 -33.59 6.34 -6.55
N ARG A 215 -33.74 7.15 -7.60
CA ARG A 215 -33.18 6.89 -8.94
C ARG A 215 -31.64 6.80 -8.92
N LEU A 216 -30.97 7.70 -8.20
CA LEU A 216 -29.53 7.67 -7.97
C LEU A 216 -29.09 6.41 -7.21
N LEU A 217 -29.80 6.09 -6.13
CA LEU A 217 -29.54 4.91 -5.31
C LEU A 217 -29.73 3.62 -6.13
N GLN A 218 -30.82 3.52 -6.89
CA GLN A 218 -31.09 2.39 -7.76
C GLN A 218 -30.05 2.26 -8.88
N ASN A 219 -29.59 3.35 -9.48
CA ASN A 219 -28.54 3.32 -10.50
C ASN A 219 -27.19 2.90 -9.90
N ASN A 220 -26.86 3.34 -8.70
CA ASN A 220 -25.66 2.89 -7.99
C ASN A 220 -25.76 1.42 -7.58
N PHE A 221 -26.93 0.97 -7.10
CA PHE A 221 -27.20 -0.44 -6.83
C PHE A 221 -27.14 -1.29 -8.09
N LYS A 222 -27.64 -0.81 -9.23
CA LYS A 222 -27.52 -1.51 -10.52
C LYS A 222 -26.09 -1.60 -10.99
N LYS A 223 -25.27 -0.55 -10.81
CA LYS A 223 -23.83 -0.59 -11.12
C LYS A 223 -23.08 -1.57 -10.20
N PHE A 224 -23.39 -1.54 -8.91
CA PHE A 224 -22.83 -2.45 -7.92
C PHE A 224 -23.25 -3.91 -8.17
N ALA A 225 -24.54 -4.14 -8.43
CA ALA A 225 -25.09 -5.44 -8.78
C ALA A 225 -24.55 -5.91 -10.14
N ALA A 226 -24.40 -5.05 -11.15
CA ALA A 226 -23.78 -5.44 -12.42
C ALA A 226 -22.31 -5.84 -12.21
N SER A 227 -21.57 -5.14 -11.35
CA SER A 227 -20.20 -5.52 -11.00
C SER A 227 -20.10 -6.79 -10.15
N ALA A 228 -21.12 -7.12 -9.35
CA ALA A 228 -21.16 -8.32 -8.51
C ALA A 228 -21.74 -9.55 -9.24
N VAL A 229 -22.73 -9.35 -10.12
CA VAL A 229 -23.41 -10.41 -10.88
C VAL A 229 -22.56 -10.87 -12.06
N GLN A 230 -21.68 -10.03 -12.61
CA GLN A 230 -20.73 -10.45 -13.64
C GLN A 230 -19.71 -11.49 -13.12
N SER A 231 -19.50 -11.60 -11.79
CA SER A 231 -18.76 -12.71 -11.17
C SER A 231 -19.61 -13.95 -10.83
N GLU A 232 -20.93 -13.82 -10.71
CA GLU A 232 -21.80 -14.91 -10.23
C GLU A 232 -22.54 -15.68 -11.34
N PHE A 233 -22.85 -15.06 -12.48
CA PHE A 233 -23.69 -15.71 -13.51
C PHE A 233 -22.98 -16.84 -14.29
N GLN A 234 -21.66 -17.04 -14.10
CA GLN A 234 -20.96 -18.24 -14.60
C GLN A 234 -20.89 -19.40 -13.58
N LEU A 235 -21.27 -19.19 -12.32
CA LEU A 235 -21.18 -20.21 -11.26
C LEU A 235 -22.45 -21.07 -11.11
N GLY A 236 -23.58 -20.68 -11.70
CA GLY A 236 -24.88 -21.29 -11.40
C GLY A 236 -25.20 -22.63 -12.06
N GLN A 237 -24.49 -23.09 -13.09
CA GLN A 237 -24.93 -24.26 -13.89
C GLN A 237 -24.16 -25.57 -13.68
N ASN A 238 -23.05 -25.60 -12.95
CA ASN A 238 -22.25 -26.83 -12.79
C ASN A 238 -21.82 -27.09 -11.34
N PHE A 239 -22.78 -27.11 -10.41
CA PHE A 239 -22.54 -27.54 -9.03
C PHE A 239 -22.51 -29.08 -8.93
N SER A 240 -21.40 -29.68 -9.38
CA SER A 240 -21.03 -31.06 -9.03
C SER A 240 -19.96 -31.05 -7.95
N LEU A 241 -19.64 -32.21 -7.36
CA LEU A 241 -18.64 -32.38 -6.29
C LEU A 241 -17.25 -31.75 -6.56
N SER A 242 -16.92 -31.42 -7.82
CA SER A 242 -15.75 -30.60 -8.19
C SER A 242 -15.77 -29.17 -7.62
N SER A 243 -16.94 -28.70 -7.17
CA SER A 243 -17.11 -27.36 -6.60
C SER A 243 -16.51 -27.21 -5.21
N LYS A 244 -16.30 -28.28 -4.41
CA LYS A 244 -15.64 -28.14 -3.09
C LYS A 244 -14.16 -27.78 -3.22
N GLU A 245 -13.46 -28.36 -4.20
CA GLU A 245 -12.07 -28.01 -4.50
C GLU A 245 -11.98 -26.60 -5.12
N LYS A 246 -12.91 -26.25 -6.03
CA LYS A 246 -12.98 -24.89 -6.59
C LYS A 246 -13.30 -23.83 -5.54
N LEU A 247 -14.20 -24.11 -4.59
CA LEU A 247 -14.54 -23.17 -3.51
C LEU A 247 -13.37 -22.99 -2.56
N ARG A 248 -12.59 -24.04 -2.30
CA ARG A 248 -11.35 -23.95 -1.53
C ARG A 248 -10.31 -23.11 -2.27
N ASP A 249 -10.06 -23.37 -3.55
CA ASP A 249 -9.10 -22.60 -4.36
C ASP A 249 -9.51 -21.12 -4.45
N GLN A 250 -10.81 -20.83 -4.66
CA GLN A 250 -11.33 -19.46 -4.71
C GLN A 250 -11.35 -18.76 -3.34
N LEU A 251 -11.65 -19.48 -2.27
CA LEU A 251 -11.51 -18.95 -0.91
C LEU A 251 -10.05 -18.70 -0.59
N GLU A 252 -9.13 -19.56 -1.00
CA GLU A 252 -7.70 -19.38 -0.82
C GLU A 252 -7.21 -18.15 -1.59
N ASP A 253 -7.67 -17.92 -2.81
CA ASP A 253 -7.41 -16.69 -3.58
C ASP A 253 -8.00 -15.43 -2.92
N HIS A 254 -9.23 -15.50 -2.39
CA HIS A 254 -9.85 -14.38 -1.67
C HIS A 254 -9.19 -14.10 -0.32
N PHE A 255 -8.87 -15.13 0.46
CA PHE A 255 -8.09 -14.99 1.69
C PHE A 255 -6.71 -14.45 1.37
N GLN A 256 -6.08 -14.87 0.27
CA GLN A 256 -4.82 -14.34 -0.20
C GLN A 256 -4.88 -12.87 -0.65
N ALA A 257 -6.00 -12.44 -1.22
CA ALA A 257 -6.27 -11.05 -1.59
C ALA A 257 -6.60 -10.17 -0.37
N ILE A 258 -7.35 -10.70 0.60
CA ILE A 258 -7.74 -10.04 1.85
C ILE A 258 -6.56 -9.97 2.84
N ALA A 259 -5.73 -11.01 2.90
CA ALA A 259 -4.55 -11.08 3.76
C ALA A 259 -3.35 -10.29 3.19
N ASP A 260 -3.52 -9.61 2.05
CA ASP A 260 -2.56 -8.64 1.52
C ASP A 260 -1.13 -9.22 1.32
N HIS A 261 -1.05 -10.52 1.00
CA HIS A 261 0.20 -11.22 0.74
C HIS A 261 0.90 -10.64 -0.51
N PRO A 262 2.24 -10.54 -0.52
CA PRO A 262 3.00 -9.90 -1.59
C PRO A 262 2.75 -10.57 -2.95
N ARG A 263 2.44 -9.77 -3.98
CA ARG A 263 2.21 -10.25 -5.36
C ARG A 263 3.51 -10.51 -6.11
N SER A 264 4.59 -9.87 -5.68
CA SER A 264 5.96 -10.11 -6.08
C SER A 264 6.85 -10.03 -4.85
N SER A 265 8.03 -10.64 -4.92
CA SER A 265 8.99 -10.69 -3.82
C SER A 265 10.38 -10.45 -4.37
N HIS A 266 11.01 -9.36 -3.93
CA HIS A 266 12.28 -8.88 -4.42
C HIS A 266 13.22 -8.74 -3.22
N HIS A 267 14.32 -9.48 -3.24
CA HIS A 267 15.24 -9.54 -2.10
C HIS A 267 16.60 -8.98 -2.49
N ILE A 268 17.13 -8.12 -1.64
CA ILE A 268 18.47 -7.53 -1.78
C ILE A 268 19.25 -7.87 -0.51
N TRP A 269 20.34 -8.62 -0.63
CA TRP A 269 21.26 -8.88 0.47
C TRP A 269 22.44 -7.94 0.42
N THR A 270 22.78 -7.34 1.56
CA THR A 270 23.92 -6.44 1.68
C THR A 270 24.68 -6.65 2.98
N ASN A 271 26.01 -6.59 2.91
CA ASN A 271 26.89 -6.65 4.08
C ASN A 271 26.95 -5.33 4.86
N LEU A 272 26.28 -4.28 4.37
CA LEU A 272 26.16 -3.02 5.08
C LEU A 272 25.31 -3.17 6.36
N PRO A 273 25.63 -2.42 7.43
CA PRO A 273 24.82 -2.42 8.63
C PRO A 273 23.43 -1.84 8.40
N HIS A 274 22.50 -2.07 9.31
CA HIS A 274 21.17 -1.45 9.20
C HIS A 274 21.30 0.08 9.39
N PRO A 275 20.63 0.92 8.56
CA PRO A 275 20.78 2.39 8.61
C PRO A 275 20.31 2.99 9.95
N THR A 276 19.20 2.50 10.50
CA THR A 276 18.74 2.87 11.84
C THR A 276 19.35 1.91 12.88
N GLY A 277 19.85 2.44 14.00
CA GLY A 277 20.44 1.64 15.07
C GLY A 277 19.50 0.55 15.59
N GLY A 278 20.04 -0.56 16.13
CA GLY A 278 19.28 -1.80 16.39
C GLY A 278 17.99 -1.65 17.22
N VAL A 279 17.93 -0.67 18.13
CA VAL A 279 16.73 -0.39 18.95
C VAL A 279 15.58 0.16 18.11
N GLN A 280 15.88 1.06 17.17
CA GLN A 280 14.88 1.63 16.28
C GLN A 280 14.37 0.60 15.27
N VAL A 281 15.22 -0.33 14.81
CA VAL A 281 14.81 -1.48 13.98
C VAL A 281 13.85 -2.39 14.73
N LEU A 282 14.13 -2.67 16.01
CA LEU A 282 13.22 -3.44 16.85
C LEU A 282 11.88 -2.71 17.02
N LEU A 283 11.91 -1.40 17.30
CA LEU A 283 10.70 -0.59 17.40
C LEU A 283 9.91 -0.57 16.08
N GLU A 284 10.56 -0.36 14.94
CA GLU A 284 9.95 -0.38 13.60
C GLU A 284 9.34 -1.76 13.28
N LYS A 285 10.05 -2.84 13.61
CA LYS A 285 9.61 -4.23 13.40
C LYS A 285 8.41 -4.60 14.28
N TYR A 286 8.38 -4.16 15.54
CA TYR A 286 7.33 -4.51 16.51
C TYR A 286 6.10 -3.58 16.44
N LEU A 287 6.32 -2.27 16.29
CA LEU A 287 5.24 -1.27 16.26
C LEU A 287 4.63 -1.14 14.86
N GLY A 288 5.33 -1.63 13.82
CA GLY A 288 4.81 -1.72 12.47
C GLY A 288 4.52 -0.35 11.86
N PHE A 289 5.35 0.65 12.19
CA PHE A 289 5.39 1.99 11.60
C PHE A 289 5.73 2.01 10.10
N ASN A 290 5.61 0.89 9.41
CA ASN A 290 6.03 0.67 8.02
C ASN A 290 5.06 1.30 7.02
N ASP A 291 4.69 2.58 7.19
CA ASP A 291 4.31 3.39 6.04
C ASP A 291 5.59 3.84 5.33
N CYS A 292 6.22 2.87 4.67
CA CYS A 292 7.45 3.08 3.93
C CYS A 292 7.24 4.10 2.78
N LEU A 293 6.01 4.26 2.28
CA LEU A 293 5.67 5.35 1.37
C LEU A 293 5.75 6.71 2.07
N SER A 294 5.24 6.84 3.29
CA SER A 294 5.43 8.04 4.11
C SER A 294 6.91 8.31 4.38
N LYS A 295 7.70 7.29 4.74
CA LYS A 295 9.16 7.42 4.91
C LYS A 295 9.84 7.97 3.65
N TYR A 296 9.62 7.34 2.50
CA TYR A 296 10.28 7.74 1.25
C TYR A 296 9.72 9.01 0.62
N SER A 297 8.48 9.40 0.91
CA SER A 297 7.91 10.68 0.46
C SER A 297 8.49 11.90 1.17
N LYS A 298 8.98 11.72 2.40
CA LYS A 298 9.66 12.76 3.18
C LYS A 298 11.16 12.79 2.98
N MET A 299 11.70 11.84 2.21
CA MET A 299 13.13 11.74 1.98
C MET A 299 13.62 12.91 1.12
N SER A 300 14.64 13.62 1.62
CA SER A 300 15.23 14.74 0.91
C SER A 300 15.73 14.33 -0.49
N HIS A 301 15.59 15.22 -1.47
CA HIS A 301 16.27 15.06 -2.77
C HIS A 301 17.76 15.37 -2.71
N LYS A 302 18.18 16.08 -1.65
CA LYS A 302 19.57 16.46 -1.44
C LYS A 302 20.31 15.32 -0.73
N MET A 303 21.58 15.17 -1.13
CA MET A 303 22.53 14.22 -0.60
C MET A 303 23.11 14.81 0.69
N ALA A 304 22.56 14.45 1.85
CA ALA A 304 23.22 14.74 3.12
C ALA A 304 24.41 13.79 3.32
N ILE A 305 25.30 14.12 4.27
CA ILE A 305 26.29 13.17 4.76
C ILE A 305 25.52 12.03 5.42
N LEU A 306 25.51 10.89 4.74
CA LEU A 306 24.78 9.68 5.13
C LEU A 306 25.80 8.55 5.30
N SER A 307 25.58 7.69 6.28
CA SER A 307 26.26 6.40 6.33
C SER A 307 26.00 5.61 5.04
N GLN A 308 26.91 4.74 4.63
CA GLN A 308 26.76 3.97 3.37
C GLN A 308 25.46 3.16 3.32
N SER A 309 24.97 2.70 4.47
CA SER A 309 23.66 2.05 4.59
C SER A 309 22.50 3.00 4.29
N GLU A 310 22.55 4.22 4.82
CA GLU A 310 21.58 5.27 4.53
C GLU A 310 21.67 5.72 3.06
N VAL A 311 22.87 5.69 2.46
CA VAL A 311 23.06 5.93 1.02
C VAL A 311 22.32 4.87 0.20
N LEU A 312 22.49 3.59 0.52
CA LEU A 312 21.79 2.51 -0.16
C LEU A 312 20.27 2.69 -0.03
N GLU A 313 19.79 2.90 1.20
CA GLU A 313 18.36 3.11 1.48
C GLU A 313 17.82 4.33 0.74
N HIS A 314 18.61 5.41 0.66
CA HIS A 314 18.24 6.62 -0.04
C HIS A 314 18.10 6.39 -1.54
N VAL A 315 19.15 5.88 -2.19
CA VAL A 315 19.17 5.60 -3.63
C VAL A 315 18.01 4.68 -4.01
N TYR A 316 17.82 3.64 -3.20
CA TYR A 316 16.76 2.67 -3.37
C TYR A 316 15.37 3.28 -3.23
N GLY A 317 15.17 4.08 -2.18
CA GLY A 317 13.96 4.85 -1.92
C GLY A 317 13.60 5.77 -3.08
N GLN A 318 14.56 6.55 -3.58
CA GLN A 318 14.35 7.47 -4.68
C GLN A 318 14.03 6.73 -5.99
N LEU A 319 14.73 5.63 -6.31
CA LEU A 319 14.51 4.87 -7.54
C LEU A 319 13.14 4.19 -7.59
N LEU A 320 12.67 3.59 -6.49
CA LEU A 320 11.46 2.74 -6.52
C LEU A 320 10.21 3.38 -5.92
N PHE A 321 10.33 4.13 -4.83
CA PHE A 321 9.19 4.46 -3.95
C PHE A 321 8.87 5.94 -3.85
N SER A 322 9.85 6.83 -4.06
CA SER A 322 9.66 8.27 -3.92
C SER A 322 8.56 8.77 -4.86
N PRO A 323 7.44 9.32 -4.33
CA PRO A 323 6.35 9.83 -5.14
C PRO A 323 6.65 11.22 -5.74
N SER A 324 7.69 11.89 -5.26
CA SER A 324 8.03 13.28 -5.63
C SER A 324 8.45 13.45 -7.10
N TYR A 325 8.89 12.38 -7.76
CA TYR A 325 9.25 12.41 -9.18
C TYR A 325 8.07 11.95 -10.08
N LYS A 326 7.69 10.68 -9.95
CA LYS A 326 6.59 10.04 -10.69
C LYS A 326 5.90 9.04 -9.78
N SER A 327 4.84 8.41 -10.28
CA SER A 327 4.24 7.26 -9.60
C SER A 327 5.33 6.24 -9.21
N PRO A 328 5.30 5.70 -7.98
CA PRO A 328 6.17 4.60 -7.58
C PRO A 328 6.08 3.41 -8.53
N VAL A 329 7.13 2.59 -8.58
CA VAL A 329 7.15 1.35 -9.37
C VAL A 329 7.04 0.09 -8.50
N GLY A 330 7.45 0.16 -7.24
CA GLY A 330 7.32 -0.94 -6.27
C GLY A 330 6.28 -0.68 -5.19
N SER A 331 5.81 -1.73 -4.53
CA SER A 331 5.18 -1.66 -3.21
C SER A 331 6.19 -2.04 -2.14
N CYS A 332 6.25 -1.30 -1.03
CA CYS A 332 7.20 -1.59 0.05
C CYS A 332 7.14 -3.02 0.60
N LYS A 333 5.97 -3.67 0.51
CA LYS A 333 5.79 -5.07 0.94
C LYS A 333 6.43 -6.09 -0.02
N GLU A 334 6.62 -5.70 -1.27
CA GLU A 334 7.19 -6.56 -2.31
C GLU A 334 8.71 -6.60 -2.27
N TYR A 335 9.35 -5.66 -1.56
CA TYR A 335 10.79 -5.53 -1.55
C TYR A 335 11.36 -5.58 -0.14
N GLN A 336 12.43 -6.35 0.03
CA GLN A 336 13.10 -6.52 1.31
C GLN A 336 14.60 -6.41 1.15
N ILE A 337 15.21 -5.50 1.92
CA ILE A 337 16.66 -5.41 2.07
C ILE A 337 17.05 -6.18 3.33
N HIS A 338 17.97 -7.12 3.16
CA HIS A 338 18.57 -7.93 4.21
C HIS A 338 19.93 -7.34 4.56
N TRP A 339 19.93 -6.51 5.61
CA TRP A 339 21.13 -5.87 6.15
C TRP A 339 21.99 -6.85 6.94
N ASN A 340 23.29 -6.55 7.08
CA ASN A 340 24.28 -7.40 7.73
C ASN A 340 24.35 -8.83 7.14
N ALA A 341 24.05 -8.98 5.85
CA ALA A 341 24.18 -10.25 5.17
C ALA A 341 25.66 -10.64 5.07
N PRO A 342 26.02 -11.91 5.31
CA PRO A 342 27.38 -12.39 5.07
C PRO A 342 27.84 -12.14 3.63
N ILE A 343 29.13 -11.83 3.42
CA ILE A 343 29.69 -11.55 2.09
C ILE A 343 29.48 -12.73 1.12
N ASP A 344 29.45 -13.96 1.64
CA ASP A 344 29.23 -15.20 0.90
C ASP A 344 27.74 -15.54 0.65
N SER A 345 26.80 -14.65 1.00
CA SER A 345 25.35 -14.89 0.87
C SER A 345 24.94 -15.34 -0.54
N CYS A 346 25.53 -14.76 -1.59
CA CYS A 346 25.19 -15.09 -2.97
C CYS A 346 25.76 -16.44 -3.39
N ALA A 347 26.97 -16.77 -2.94
CA ALA A 347 27.57 -18.08 -3.16
C ALA A 347 26.76 -19.17 -2.45
N ARG A 348 26.21 -18.88 -1.26
CA ARG A 348 25.28 -19.78 -0.55
C ARG A 348 23.94 -19.89 -1.25
N LEU A 349 23.37 -18.79 -1.74
CA LEU A 349 22.14 -18.80 -2.54
C LEU A 349 22.31 -19.63 -3.83
N GLU A 350 23.47 -19.56 -4.47
CA GLU A 350 23.78 -20.34 -5.67
C GLU A 350 23.86 -21.85 -5.39
N LYS A 351 24.57 -22.22 -4.31
CA LYS A 351 24.80 -23.63 -3.96
C LYS A 351 23.58 -24.31 -3.33
N GLU A 352 22.95 -23.65 -2.36
CA GLU A 352 21.90 -24.22 -1.52
C GLU A 352 20.74 -23.22 -1.28
N PRO A 353 19.98 -22.87 -2.34
CA PRO A 353 19.01 -21.79 -2.28
C PRO A 353 17.89 -22.02 -1.24
N GLU A 354 17.39 -23.25 -1.09
CA GLU A 354 16.32 -23.51 -0.13
C GLU A 354 16.75 -23.36 1.32
N ILE A 355 17.96 -23.82 1.64
CA ILE A 355 18.52 -23.75 2.99
C ILE A 355 18.77 -22.28 3.33
N PHE A 356 19.47 -21.56 2.44
CA PHE A 356 19.75 -20.14 2.60
C PHE A 356 18.47 -19.31 2.77
N LEU A 357 17.46 -19.50 1.91
CA LEU A 357 16.20 -18.73 2.01
C LEU A 357 15.41 -19.05 3.29
N ARG A 358 15.53 -20.25 3.87
CA ARG A 358 14.90 -20.61 5.15
C ARG A 358 15.63 -19.95 6.32
N GLU A 359 16.96 -19.96 6.32
CA GLU A 359 17.78 -19.30 7.33
C GLU A 359 17.52 -17.78 7.36
N GLN A 360 17.37 -17.18 6.17
CA GLN A 360 17.01 -15.76 6.03
C GLN A 360 15.52 -15.48 6.31
N GLY A 361 14.70 -16.50 6.58
CA GLY A 361 13.28 -16.35 6.91
C GLY A 361 12.37 -15.91 5.75
N VAL A 362 12.84 -15.97 4.50
CA VAL A 362 12.10 -15.51 3.31
C VAL A 362 11.49 -16.64 2.47
N TYR A 363 11.90 -17.89 2.69
CA TYR A 363 11.46 -19.04 1.91
C TYR A 363 9.93 -19.15 1.80
N LYS A 364 9.20 -18.84 2.87
CA LYS A 364 7.73 -18.86 2.87
C LYS A 364 7.14 -17.88 1.84
N GLN A 365 7.61 -16.64 1.83
CA GLN A 365 7.12 -15.60 0.92
C GLN A 365 7.45 -15.94 -0.54
N VAL A 366 8.68 -16.40 -0.78
CA VAL A 366 9.10 -16.88 -2.11
C VAL A 366 8.19 -18.01 -2.59
N ARG A 367 7.95 -19.01 -1.75
CA ARG A 367 7.07 -20.15 -2.05
C ARG A 367 5.63 -19.72 -2.35
N GLU A 368 5.11 -18.72 -1.65
CA GLU A 368 3.76 -18.16 -1.89
C GLU A 368 3.67 -17.48 -3.27
N VAL A 369 4.71 -16.75 -3.71
CA VAL A 369 4.75 -16.17 -5.06
C VAL A 369 4.80 -17.26 -6.13
N PHE A 370 5.60 -18.32 -5.91
CA PHE A 370 5.64 -19.49 -6.79
C PHE A 370 4.27 -20.19 -6.90
N SER A 371 3.59 -20.45 -5.78
CA SER A 371 2.29 -21.13 -5.79
C SER A 371 1.25 -20.31 -6.54
N ARG A 372 1.23 -18.98 -6.35
CA ARG A 372 0.34 -18.05 -7.07
C ARG A 372 0.56 -18.07 -8.57
N ARG A 373 1.82 -18.03 -9.01
CA ARG A 373 2.12 -18.10 -10.45
C ARG A 373 1.64 -19.44 -11.03
N ARG A 374 1.94 -20.55 -10.35
CA ARG A 374 1.50 -21.89 -10.80
C ARG A 374 -0.01 -22.03 -10.85
N LEU A 375 -0.75 -21.41 -9.93
CA LEU A 375 -2.21 -21.33 -9.99
C LEU A 375 -2.66 -20.58 -11.25
N LYS A 376 -2.10 -19.39 -11.52
CA LYS A 376 -2.42 -18.63 -12.75
C LYS A 376 -2.07 -19.38 -14.03
N GLU A 377 -0.96 -20.12 -14.06
CA GLU A 377 -0.60 -20.98 -15.18
C GLU A 377 -1.63 -22.11 -15.39
N LYS A 378 -2.07 -22.75 -14.29
CA LYS A 378 -3.13 -23.76 -14.36
C LYS A 378 -4.45 -23.16 -14.85
N GLU A 379 -4.80 -21.96 -14.41
CA GLU A 379 -6.01 -21.26 -14.85
C GLU A 379 -5.96 -20.86 -16.32
N ALA A 380 -4.83 -20.32 -16.78
CA ALA A 380 -4.62 -19.98 -18.19
C ALA A 380 -4.76 -21.23 -19.09
N LYS A 381 -4.13 -22.34 -18.68
CA LYS A 381 -4.27 -23.64 -19.36
C LYS A 381 -5.72 -24.13 -19.37
N LYS A 382 -6.44 -24.04 -18.24
CA LYS A 382 -7.85 -24.44 -18.16
C LYS A 382 -8.75 -23.59 -19.07
N LYS A 383 -8.49 -22.29 -19.18
CA LYS A 383 -9.26 -21.36 -20.03
C LYS A 383 -8.94 -21.48 -21.52
N LYS A 384 -8.01 -22.38 -21.92
CA LYS A 384 -7.44 -22.45 -23.28
C LYS A 384 -7.03 -21.06 -23.80
N SER A 385 -6.61 -20.16 -22.90
CA SER A 385 -6.14 -18.86 -23.33
C SER A 385 -4.70 -19.00 -23.78
N ASN A 386 -4.37 -18.43 -24.93
CA ASN A 386 -2.98 -18.29 -25.40
C ASN A 386 -2.24 -17.16 -24.65
N VAL A 387 -2.65 -16.84 -23.42
CA VAL A 387 -2.03 -15.77 -22.64
C VAL A 387 -0.71 -16.32 -22.10
N GLU A 388 0.38 -15.96 -22.76
CA GLU A 388 1.72 -16.22 -22.28
C GLU A 388 1.96 -15.42 -20.99
N LEU A 389 2.17 -16.13 -19.89
CA LEU A 389 2.43 -15.51 -18.60
C LEU A 389 3.85 -14.93 -18.57
N PRO A 390 4.06 -13.75 -17.95
CA PRO A 390 5.39 -13.18 -17.82
C PRO A 390 6.35 -14.15 -17.11
N PRO A 391 7.66 -14.08 -17.40
CA PRO A 391 8.66 -14.97 -16.80
C PRO A 391 8.77 -14.76 -15.29
N LEU A 392 9.29 -15.75 -14.56
CA LEU A 392 9.29 -15.76 -13.08
C LEU A 392 10.08 -14.59 -12.54
N ALA A 393 11.15 -14.27 -13.25
CA ALA A 393 12.03 -13.16 -13.02
C ALA A 393 11.32 -11.80 -13.09
N HIS A 394 10.01 -11.69 -13.40
CA HIS A 394 9.25 -10.45 -13.27
C HIS A 394 8.57 -10.31 -11.90
N PHE A 395 8.45 -11.39 -11.13
CA PHE A 395 7.76 -11.42 -9.84
C PHE A 395 8.67 -11.83 -8.69
N LEU A 396 9.80 -12.45 -9.01
CA LEU A 396 10.77 -12.91 -8.04
C LEU A 396 12.15 -12.43 -8.48
N SER A 397 12.82 -11.67 -7.62
CA SER A 397 14.18 -11.22 -7.91
C SER A 397 15.09 -11.33 -6.70
N PHE A 398 16.33 -11.64 -6.98
CA PHE A 398 17.37 -11.87 -6.00
C PHE A 398 18.58 -11.04 -6.38
N HIS A 399 19.06 -10.25 -5.44
CA HIS A 399 20.13 -9.31 -5.68
C HIS A 399 21.09 -9.33 -4.50
N CYS A 400 22.36 -9.20 -4.82
CA CYS A 400 23.40 -9.01 -3.84
C CYS A 400 24.09 -7.68 -4.09
N PHE A 401 24.10 -6.82 -3.09
CA PHE A 401 24.79 -5.55 -3.11
C PHE A 401 25.85 -5.57 -2.02
N MET A 402 27.09 -5.88 -2.40
CA MET A 402 28.18 -6.09 -1.45
C MET A 402 29.21 -4.97 -1.57
N GLN A 403 29.72 -4.54 -0.42
CA GLN A 403 30.88 -3.67 -0.37
C GLN A 403 32.15 -4.51 -0.32
N GLY A 404 33.11 -4.21 -1.22
CA GLY A 404 34.40 -4.92 -1.27
C GLY A 404 35.27 -4.54 -2.47
N ASN A 405 36.48 -5.10 -2.51
CA ASN A 405 37.53 -4.79 -3.49
C ASN A 405 37.49 -5.66 -4.77
N GLU A 406 36.35 -6.26 -5.11
CA GLU A 406 36.25 -7.02 -6.36
C GLU A 406 36.28 -6.09 -7.59
N LYS A 407 37.04 -6.51 -8.62
CA LYS A 407 37.20 -5.75 -9.87
C LYS A 407 35.98 -5.85 -10.79
N GLU A 408 35.20 -6.93 -10.69
CA GLU A 408 34.00 -7.11 -11.49
C GLU A 408 32.82 -6.40 -10.85
N LYS A 409 32.28 -5.39 -11.55
CA LYS A 409 31.20 -4.55 -11.02
C LYS A 409 29.86 -5.28 -10.90
N ILE A 410 29.58 -6.23 -11.80
CA ILE A 410 28.34 -7.01 -11.81
C ILE A 410 28.60 -8.44 -12.29
N LYS A 411 28.19 -9.42 -11.49
CA LYS A 411 28.14 -10.85 -11.84
C LYS A 411 26.69 -11.31 -11.89
N LYS A 412 26.36 -12.16 -12.86
CA LYS A 412 25.03 -12.77 -12.99
C LYS A 412 25.19 -14.27 -12.96
N ASN A 413 24.57 -14.91 -11.98
CA ASN A 413 24.63 -16.34 -11.78
C ASN A 413 23.21 -16.92 -11.78
N ASN A 414 23.11 -18.17 -12.19
CA ASN A 414 21.84 -18.88 -12.26
C ASN A 414 21.82 -20.00 -11.22
N PHE A 415 20.64 -20.24 -10.65
CA PHE A 415 20.41 -21.33 -9.70
C PHE A 415 19.02 -21.92 -9.93
N LYS A 416 18.78 -23.12 -9.39
CA LYS A 416 17.48 -23.79 -9.48
C LYS A 416 16.74 -23.70 -8.16
N LEU A 417 15.48 -23.28 -8.20
CA LEU A 417 14.62 -23.22 -7.04
C LEU A 417 13.24 -23.76 -7.40
N MET A 418 12.77 -24.76 -6.65
CA MET A 418 11.47 -25.41 -6.87
C MET A 418 11.26 -25.95 -8.30
N GLY A 419 12.34 -26.25 -9.04
CA GLY A 419 12.30 -26.75 -10.42
C GLY A 419 12.42 -25.68 -11.50
N ASP A 420 12.34 -24.40 -11.15
CA ASP A 420 12.52 -23.29 -12.08
C ASP A 420 13.96 -22.75 -12.00
N THR A 421 14.49 -22.32 -13.16
CA THR A 421 15.82 -21.67 -13.22
C THR A 421 15.65 -20.18 -12.99
N LEU A 422 16.34 -19.65 -11.98
CA LEU A 422 16.33 -18.25 -11.60
C LEU A 422 17.74 -17.67 -11.71
N SER A 423 17.82 -16.34 -11.80
CA SER A 423 19.09 -15.63 -11.77
C SER A 423 19.14 -14.68 -10.59
N PHE A 424 20.32 -14.50 -10.01
CA PHE A 424 20.59 -13.34 -9.15
C PHE A 424 21.67 -12.46 -9.77
N ASN A 425 21.56 -11.16 -9.50
CA ASN A 425 22.57 -10.19 -9.87
C ASN A 425 23.39 -9.84 -8.63
N GLN A 426 24.70 -9.83 -8.74
CA GLN A 426 25.62 -9.43 -7.68
C GLN A 426 26.38 -8.20 -8.13
N SER A 427 26.38 -7.14 -7.34
CA SER A 427 27.15 -5.94 -7.59
C SER A 427 28.08 -5.64 -6.42
N PHE A 428 29.31 -5.24 -6.77
CA PHE A 428 30.31 -4.80 -5.81
C PHE A 428 30.54 -3.30 -5.94
N VAL A 429 30.48 -2.61 -4.81
CA VAL A 429 30.81 -1.19 -4.73
C VAL A 429 32.03 -1.03 -3.83
N PRO A 430 33.05 -0.24 -4.24
CA PRO A 430 34.22 -0.01 -3.41
C PRO A 430 33.82 0.64 -2.09
N GLU A 431 34.63 0.40 -1.06
CA GLU A 431 34.53 1.14 0.18
C GLU A 431 34.91 2.59 -0.07
N ASN A 432 33.90 3.44 -0.23
CA ASN A 432 34.13 4.85 -0.53
C ASN A 432 34.29 5.62 0.78
N SER A 433 35.41 6.33 0.91
CA SER A 433 35.72 7.23 2.02
C SER A 433 35.21 8.65 1.80
N GLU A 434 34.58 8.93 0.67
CA GLU A 434 34.15 10.27 0.29
C GLU A 434 32.83 10.68 0.97
N GLN A 435 32.72 11.97 1.30
CA GLN A 435 31.62 12.56 2.09
C GLN A 435 30.28 12.67 1.35
N TRP A 436 30.21 12.33 0.06
CA TRP A 436 29.04 12.52 -0.80
C TRP A 436 28.54 11.18 -1.34
N ILE A 437 27.23 11.04 -1.53
CA ILE A 437 26.65 9.88 -2.22
C ILE A 437 27.24 9.83 -3.63
N PRO A 438 28.09 8.84 -3.93
CA PRO A 438 28.70 8.79 -5.23
C PRO A 438 27.62 8.46 -6.24
N ARG A 439 27.57 9.19 -7.35
CA ARG A 439 26.74 8.88 -8.52
C ARG A 439 26.78 7.39 -8.86
N SER A 440 27.94 6.74 -8.67
CA SER A 440 28.13 5.31 -8.88
C SER A 440 27.14 4.42 -8.12
N TRP A 441 26.62 4.82 -6.96
CA TRP A 441 25.61 4.06 -6.22
C TRP A 441 24.26 4.05 -6.94
N TYR A 442 23.83 5.20 -7.47
CA TYR A 442 22.62 5.27 -8.28
C TYR A 442 22.70 4.35 -9.50
N PHE A 443 23.85 4.33 -10.18
CA PHE A 443 24.08 3.45 -11.32
C PHE A 443 24.19 1.97 -10.92
N ALA A 444 24.92 1.66 -9.85
CA ALA A 444 25.07 0.29 -9.36
C ALA A 444 23.72 -0.31 -8.96
N VAL A 445 22.91 0.42 -8.20
CA VAL A 445 21.57 -0.03 -7.79
C VAL A 445 20.62 -0.08 -8.99
N ALA A 446 20.66 0.90 -9.90
CA ALA A 446 19.80 0.89 -11.08
C ALA A 446 20.13 -0.28 -12.03
N ASP A 447 21.41 -0.60 -12.22
CA ASP A 447 21.85 -1.72 -13.07
C ASP A 447 21.58 -3.07 -12.39
N LEU A 448 21.71 -3.15 -11.05
CA LEU A 448 21.34 -4.30 -10.24
C LEU A 448 19.85 -4.65 -10.40
N LEU A 449 18.98 -3.63 -10.32
CA LEU A 449 17.51 -3.76 -10.40
C LEU A 449 16.99 -3.86 -11.84
N SER A 450 17.69 -3.30 -12.82
CA SER A 450 17.29 -3.31 -14.22
C SER A 450 18.48 -3.53 -15.14
N GLU A 451 18.76 -4.80 -15.43
CA GLU A 451 19.94 -5.27 -16.17
C GLU A 451 20.27 -4.45 -17.44
N GLY A 452 21.50 -3.95 -17.53
CA GLY A 452 21.96 -3.12 -18.64
C GLY A 452 21.33 -1.73 -18.62
N PHE A 453 20.91 -1.22 -17.46
CA PHE A 453 20.46 0.16 -17.33
C PHE A 453 21.62 1.09 -17.72
N ARG A 454 21.36 1.97 -18.68
CA ARG A 454 22.32 2.97 -19.15
C ARG A 454 21.60 4.30 -19.11
N TYR A 455 22.24 5.28 -18.49
CA TYR A 455 21.83 6.67 -18.55
C TYR A 455 22.98 7.45 -19.20
N GLY A 456 22.72 8.01 -20.36
CA GLY A 456 23.68 8.76 -21.17
C GLY A 456 22.99 9.81 -22.03
N SER A 457 23.70 10.38 -23.00
CA SER A 457 23.28 11.56 -23.77
C SER A 457 22.03 11.30 -24.60
N PHE A 458 21.86 10.06 -25.06
CA PHE A 458 20.67 9.66 -25.81
C PHE A 458 19.41 9.50 -24.96
N SER A 459 19.56 9.34 -23.64
CA SER A 459 18.44 9.18 -22.70
C SER A 459 18.19 10.42 -21.86
N SER A 460 19.21 11.25 -21.66
CA SER A 460 19.06 12.55 -21.02
C SER A 460 18.40 13.53 -21.98
N LYS A 461 17.62 14.46 -21.43
CA LYS A 461 17.12 15.62 -22.18
C LYS A 461 18.16 16.75 -22.25
N GLU A 462 19.26 16.60 -21.50
CA GLU A 462 20.32 17.58 -21.33
C GLU A 462 21.62 17.10 -21.98
N ASN A 463 22.57 18.02 -22.18
CA ASN A 463 23.82 17.73 -22.86
C ASN A 463 24.86 17.10 -21.92
N ALA A 464 25.62 16.14 -22.45
CA ALA A 464 26.84 15.68 -21.81
C ALA A 464 27.93 16.74 -21.95
N VAL A 465 28.60 17.11 -20.85
CA VAL A 465 29.81 17.95 -20.92
C VAL A 465 30.93 17.09 -21.47
N ARG A 466 31.58 17.54 -22.56
CA ARG A 466 32.76 16.84 -23.09
C ARG A 466 33.97 17.10 -22.19
N SER A 467 34.92 16.17 -22.14
CA SER A 467 36.13 16.28 -21.30
C SER A 467 36.96 17.57 -21.53
N ILE A 468 36.94 18.11 -22.76
CA ILE A 468 37.60 19.38 -23.11
C ILE A 468 36.86 20.58 -22.49
N GLU A 469 35.52 20.55 -22.50
CA GLU A 469 34.68 21.58 -21.88
C GLU A 469 34.77 21.52 -20.35
N GLN A 470 34.96 20.32 -19.78
CA GLN A 470 35.13 20.14 -18.33
C GLN A 470 36.35 20.89 -17.78
N LYS A 471 37.50 20.87 -18.49
CA LYS A 471 38.68 21.65 -18.10
C LYS A 471 38.40 23.15 -18.15
N ALA A 472 37.72 23.62 -19.19
CA ALA A 472 37.34 25.03 -19.31
C ALA A 472 36.38 25.46 -18.19
N LEU A 473 35.40 24.62 -17.85
CA LEU A 473 34.49 24.84 -16.73
C LEU A 473 35.24 24.85 -15.39
N LEU A 474 36.14 23.89 -15.14
CA LEU A 474 36.96 23.87 -13.93
C LEU A 474 37.77 25.16 -13.76
N THR A 475 38.39 25.65 -14.83
CA THR A 475 39.09 26.93 -14.81
C THR A 475 38.14 28.08 -14.50
N GLN A 476 36.97 28.13 -15.16
CA GLN A 476 35.98 29.17 -14.95
C GLN A 476 35.39 29.17 -13.52
N PHE A 477 35.21 28.00 -12.91
CA PHE A 477 34.68 27.85 -11.55
C PHE A 477 35.76 27.91 -10.46
N SER A 478 37.05 27.96 -10.82
CA SER A 478 38.14 28.18 -9.87
C SER A 478 38.18 29.62 -9.34
N GLU A 479 37.65 30.57 -10.12
CA GLU A 479 37.46 31.97 -9.71
C GLU A 479 36.17 32.13 -8.91
N THR A 480 36.28 32.62 -7.67
CA THR A 480 35.16 32.80 -6.73
C THR A 480 34.20 33.94 -7.10
N GLU A 481 34.58 34.81 -8.04
CA GLU A 481 33.76 35.93 -8.48
C GLU A 481 32.59 35.47 -9.34
N TYR A 482 31.41 36.05 -9.11
CA TYR A 482 30.18 35.84 -9.89
C TYR A 482 29.72 34.37 -10.03
N LEU A 483 29.95 33.52 -9.02
CA LEU A 483 29.54 32.10 -9.03
C LEU A 483 28.07 31.88 -9.43
N LEU A 484 27.15 32.76 -9.00
CA LEU A 484 25.74 32.68 -9.34
C LEU A 484 25.46 32.89 -10.84
N SER A 485 26.17 33.79 -11.52
CA SER A 485 25.98 33.97 -12.97
C SER A 485 26.60 32.83 -13.76
N LYS A 486 27.65 32.19 -13.22
CA LYS A 486 28.27 30.99 -13.80
C LYS A 486 27.34 29.77 -13.74
N LEU A 487 26.36 29.72 -12.83
CA LEU A 487 25.38 28.62 -12.75
C LEU A 487 24.56 28.45 -14.03
N ASP A 488 24.33 29.52 -14.81
CA ASP A 488 23.56 29.42 -16.07
C ASP A 488 24.29 28.53 -17.10
N VAL A 489 25.62 28.48 -17.04
CA VAL A 489 26.45 27.57 -17.85
C VAL A 489 26.19 26.11 -17.47
N LEU A 490 25.86 25.84 -16.20
CA LEU A 490 25.59 24.51 -15.68
C LEU A 490 24.16 24.03 -15.90
N LYS A 491 23.26 24.90 -16.40
CA LYS A 491 21.86 24.57 -16.64
C LYS A 491 21.66 23.38 -17.58
N ASN A 492 22.53 23.27 -18.60
CA ASN A 492 22.47 22.22 -19.60
C ASN A 492 23.41 21.03 -19.28
N VAL A 493 24.09 21.08 -18.14
CA VAL A 493 25.07 20.07 -17.72
C VAL A 493 24.36 19.03 -16.89
N ASP A 494 24.32 17.79 -17.36
CA ASP A 494 23.77 16.69 -16.57
C ASP A 494 24.82 16.08 -15.62
N VAL A 495 24.69 16.34 -14.31
CA VAL A 495 25.59 15.77 -13.30
C VAL A 495 25.51 14.26 -13.23
N MET A 496 24.38 13.65 -13.62
CA MET A 496 24.23 12.20 -13.64
C MET A 496 24.93 11.57 -14.86
N MET A 497 25.59 12.35 -15.73
CA MET A 497 26.23 11.85 -16.94
C MET A 497 27.76 11.77 -16.91
N GLU A 498 28.52 12.73 -16.36
CA GLU A 498 30.00 12.65 -16.27
C GLU A 498 30.67 13.78 -15.47
N SER A 499 29.93 14.48 -14.60
CA SER A 499 30.44 15.67 -13.90
C SER A 499 30.73 15.42 -12.41
N ASP A 500 31.51 14.39 -12.09
CA ASP A 500 31.87 14.07 -10.69
C ASP A 500 32.60 15.24 -10.00
N TRP A 501 33.28 16.09 -10.79
CA TRP A 501 33.89 17.32 -10.31
C TRP A 501 32.86 18.30 -9.70
N LEU A 502 31.63 18.37 -10.23
CA LEU A 502 30.61 19.27 -9.69
C LEU A 502 30.14 18.79 -8.32
N LEU A 503 30.06 17.46 -8.14
CA LEU A 503 29.72 16.84 -6.87
C LEU A 503 30.76 17.13 -5.78
N SER A 504 32.02 17.35 -6.16
CA SER A 504 33.08 17.74 -5.23
C SER A 504 32.99 19.21 -4.75
N GLN A 505 32.17 20.05 -5.40
CA GLN A 505 32.02 21.47 -5.09
C GLN A 505 30.85 21.71 -4.14
N GLY A 506 31.05 21.44 -2.84
CA GLY A 506 29.98 21.44 -1.84
C GLY A 506 29.11 22.71 -1.81
N ALA A 507 29.72 23.90 -1.86
CA ALA A 507 28.98 25.16 -1.88
C ALA A 507 28.13 25.36 -3.15
N LEU A 508 28.60 24.85 -4.29
CA LEU A 508 27.88 24.93 -5.55
C LEU A 508 26.67 23.98 -5.56
N MET A 509 26.81 22.80 -4.95
CA MET A 509 25.74 21.82 -4.79
C MET A 509 24.60 22.30 -3.87
N GLU A 510 24.82 23.33 -3.05
CA GLU A 510 23.73 23.92 -2.25
C GLU A 510 22.68 24.62 -3.12
N VAL A 511 23.13 25.26 -4.19
CA VAL A 511 22.32 26.11 -5.10
C VAL A 511 22.01 25.41 -6.41
N TYR A 512 22.85 24.46 -6.84
CA TYR A 512 22.68 23.72 -8.08
C TYR A 512 21.42 22.83 -8.07
N PRO A 513 20.57 22.84 -9.12
CA PRO A 513 19.30 22.12 -9.15
C PRO A 513 19.46 20.61 -9.42
N TYR A 514 20.26 19.91 -8.59
CA TYR A 514 20.56 18.48 -8.71
C TYR A 514 19.31 17.59 -8.86
N TYR A 515 18.23 17.95 -8.18
CA TYR A 515 16.97 17.19 -8.21
C TYR A 515 16.36 17.07 -9.61
N LEU A 516 16.61 18.02 -10.54
CA LEU A 516 16.13 17.96 -11.93
C LEU A 516 16.82 16.86 -12.72
N HIS A 517 18.14 16.71 -12.54
CA HIS A 517 18.93 15.67 -13.22
C HIS A 517 18.65 14.29 -12.64
N LEU A 518 18.54 14.22 -11.31
CA LEU A 518 18.11 13.00 -10.63
C LEU A 518 16.69 12.59 -11.06
N TYR A 519 15.77 13.54 -11.21
CA TYR A 519 14.42 13.30 -11.75
C TYR A 519 14.49 12.62 -13.12
N ASN A 520 15.31 13.12 -14.05
CA ASN A 520 15.42 12.57 -15.40
C ASN A 520 15.95 11.13 -15.38
N MET A 521 17.00 10.86 -14.60
CA MET A 521 17.53 9.50 -14.43
C MET A 521 16.47 8.55 -13.86
N ILE A 522 15.78 8.95 -12.79
CA ILE A 522 14.74 8.14 -12.15
C ILE A 522 13.58 7.88 -13.11
N GLU A 523 13.19 8.85 -13.92
CA GLU A 523 12.12 8.68 -14.91
C GLU A 523 12.50 7.62 -15.96
N VAL A 524 13.70 7.73 -16.54
CA VAL A 524 14.22 6.76 -17.52
C VAL A 524 14.33 5.37 -16.89
N PHE A 525 14.86 5.29 -15.66
CA PHE A 525 14.94 4.05 -14.89
C PHE A 525 13.56 3.43 -14.69
N ARG A 526 12.60 4.17 -14.13
CA ARG A 526 11.26 3.66 -13.84
C ARG A 526 10.51 3.23 -15.10
N ARG A 527 10.73 3.91 -16.22
CA ARG A 527 10.15 3.50 -17.51
C ARG A 527 10.69 2.14 -17.94
N LYS A 528 12.02 1.96 -17.90
CA LYS A 528 12.66 0.67 -18.21
C LYS A 528 12.34 -0.42 -17.19
N TYR A 529 12.18 -0.05 -15.93
CA TYR A 529 11.83 -0.97 -14.85
C TYR A 529 10.42 -1.52 -15.07
N ARG A 530 9.43 -0.68 -15.36
CA ARG A 530 8.03 -1.12 -15.61
C ARG A 530 7.88 -2.04 -16.81
N THR A 531 8.69 -1.89 -17.84
CA THR A 531 8.60 -2.78 -19.02
C THR A 531 9.11 -4.18 -18.72
N ARG A 532 9.97 -4.34 -17.71
CA ARG A 532 10.51 -5.64 -17.28
C ARG A 532 9.84 -6.22 -16.06
N TRP A 533 9.27 -5.43 -15.18
CA TRP A 533 8.74 -5.92 -13.91
C TRP A 533 7.22 -5.79 -13.91
N GLY A 534 6.55 -6.94 -13.79
CA GLY A 534 5.09 -7.05 -13.76
C GLY A 534 4.56 -7.21 -12.33
N ARG A 535 3.26 -6.98 -12.15
CA ARG A 535 2.54 -7.40 -10.93
C ARG A 535 1.62 -8.55 -11.31
N LEU A 536 1.64 -9.64 -10.54
CA LEU A 536 0.74 -10.79 -10.76
C LEU A 536 -0.71 -10.34 -10.66
#